data_AF-A0A7C6TJ24-F1
#
_entry.id   AF-A0A7C6TJ24-F1
#
_cell.length_a   1.000
_cell.length_b   1.000
_cell.length_c   1.000
_cell.angle_alpha   90.00
_cell.angle_beta   90.00
_cell.angle_gamma   90.00
#
_symmetry.space_group_name_H-M   'P 1'
#
loop_
_entity.id
_entity.type
_entity.pdbx_description
1 polymer ?
#
loop_
_entity_poly.entity_id
_entity_poly.type
_entity_poly.pdbx_seq_one_letter_code
_entity_poly.pdbx_strand_id
1 'polypeptide(L)'
;MFTETQNSLLAIILLAYFLFLIVFAYLVNRRVKTYEDYSVAGRTVGTFPMTLTLVGTAIGGSILLGYMTNGYELGMGQIWLGLVAVVPSVIIVTVLATPIRRLGARYGMVTLGDFSALVYGKQARVPTAISMLFAYCAITGMQFVAIATVLTLTTGLDMTLGITLSWIMLTIKTVLGGLKSVVFQDALHGTIQTVGIFVLFVVVIIASGGWETIETNAAKMDQLSDLDFMNIPPSQLAVLFLTIGGYQFVRQDLWQRIWASRTMAVLRTSFWIAIVLQTLLGTVVVVLGVMAKFGLGIVSADPAHIYYEIIGEVFPFSLVVVMLIALLATVISTADSFFLAGSSSIVNDIIRPRLSAPTSTSLLRWSKISVLITSVIAYVMALYIPELIVLWIVGTAMLVSGLLAPVIIGLFWKDVSRTAGVWAMWAGLVAAVGWQLLGQPLGWHPVFVGLPLSIVVLVGGSLLLRDRTRETESWYRHSKTITDEIAEEAIAYE
;
A
#
# COMPACT_ATOMS: atom_id res chain seq x y z
N MET A 1 -22.75 -12.20 -18.09
CA MET A 1 -22.09 -13.11 -17.14
C MET A 1 -23.09 -13.82 -16.22
N PHE A 2 -24.05 -13.12 -15.61
CA PHE A 2 -25.02 -13.72 -14.68
C PHE A 2 -26.48 -13.52 -15.15
N THR A 3 -27.39 -14.38 -14.69
CA THR A 3 -28.84 -14.21 -14.90
C THR A 3 -29.41 -13.08 -14.04
N GLU A 4 -30.60 -12.55 -14.37
CA GLU A 4 -31.25 -11.49 -13.56
C GLU A 4 -31.43 -11.90 -12.09
N THR A 5 -31.81 -13.15 -11.84
CA THR A 5 -31.94 -13.72 -10.49
C THR A 5 -30.60 -13.76 -9.77
N GLN A 6 -29.53 -14.17 -10.45
CA GLN A 6 -28.18 -14.20 -9.89
C GLN A 6 -27.66 -12.79 -9.56
N ASN A 7 -27.89 -11.82 -10.45
CA ASN A 7 -27.57 -10.41 -10.22
C ASN A 7 -28.30 -9.85 -8.99
N SER A 8 -29.60 -10.13 -8.88
CA SER A 8 -30.39 -9.70 -7.72
C SER A 8 -29.87 -10.30 -6.41
N LEU A 9 -29.52 -11.58 -6.41
CA LEU A 9 -28.94 -12.25 -5.25
C LEU A 9 -27.57 -11.65 -4.88
N LEU A 10 -26.71 -11.42 -5.87
CA LEU A 10 -25.40 -10.80 -5.66
C LEU A 10 -25.55 -9.41 -5.03
N ALA A 11 -26.42 -8.57 -5.56
CA ALA A 11 -26.69 -7.25 -5.02
C ALA A 11 -27.09 -7.29 -3.53
N ILE A 12 -28.01 -8.21 -3.17
CA ILE A 12 -28.46 -8.39 -1.78
C ILE A 12 -27.30 -8.84 -0.88
N ILE A 13 -26.50 -9.80 -1.32
CA ILE A 13 -25.38 -10.34 -0.54
C ILE A 13 -24.30 -9.28 -0.34
N LEU A 14 -23.96 -8.51 -1.38
CA LEU A 14 -22.99 -7.42 -1.28
C LEU A 14 -23.50 -6.35 -0.30
N LEU A 15 -24.76 -5.94 -0.41
CA LEU A 15 -25.37 -4.96 0.50
C LEU A 15 -25.36 -5.48 1.95
N ALA A 16 -25.69 -6.75 2.16
CA ALA A 16 -25.66 -7.39 3.48
C ALA A 16 -24.23 -7.45 4.06
N TYR A 17 -23.23 -7.78 3.23
CA TYR A 17 -21.82 -7.80 3.63
C TYR A 17 -21.33 -6.40 4.04
N PHE A 18 -21.69 -5.37 3.27
CA PHE A 18 -21.35 -3.99 3.64
C PHE A 18 -22.05 -3.52 4.92
N LEU A 19 -23.33 -3.85 5.10
CA LEU A 19 -24.04 -3.57 6.34
C LEU A 19 -23.37 -4.27 7.54
N PHE A 20 -22.99 -5.54 7.36
CA PHE A 20 -22.22 -6.29 8.35
C PHE A 20 -20.91 -5.57 8.71
N LEU A 21 -20.16 -5.07 7.73
CA LEU A 21 -18.90 -4.35 7.98
C LEU A 21 -19.11 -3.04 8.73
N ILE A 22 -20.16 -2.27 8.42
CA ILE A 22 -20.50 -1.03 9.13
C ILE A 22 -20.87 -1.34 10.59
N VAL A 23 -21.72 -2.34 10.81
CA VAL A 23 -22.10 -2.78 12.16
C VAL A 23 -20.89 -3.27 12.94
N PHE A 24 -20.04 -4.09 12.32
CA PHE A 24 -18.82 -4.60 12.94
C PHE A 24 -17.86 -3.45 13.32
N ALA A 25 -17.63 -2.50 12.42
CA ALA A 25 -16.81 -1.32 12.68
C ALA A 25 -17.37 -0.50 13.85
N TYR A 26 -18.69 -0.27 13.88
CA TYR A 26 -19.35 0.44 14.98
C TYR A 26 -19.17 -0.28 16.34
N LEU A 27 -19.31 -1.60 16.38
CA LEU A 27 -19.14 -2.40 17.60
C LEU A 27 -17.69 -2.37 18.10
N VAL A 28 -16.71 -2.48 17.20
CA VAL A 28 -15.28 -2.49 17.55
C VAL A 28 -14.77 -1.09 17.93
N ASN A 29 -15.35 -0.02 17.39
CA ASN A 29 -15.01 1.36 17.74
C ASN A 29 -15.10 1.65 19.25
N ARG A 30 -15.99 0.94 19.97
CA ARG A 30 -16.08 1.03 21.45
C ARG A 30 -14.77 0.69 22.17
N ARG A 31 -13.83 0.03 21.50
CA ARG A 31 -12.49 -0.32 22.01
C ARG A 31 -11.42 0.74 21.74
N VAL A 32 -11.72 1.76 20.93
CA VAL A 32 -10.80 2.87 20.60
C VAL A 32 -11.10 4.06 21.50
N LYS A 33 -10.31 4.21 22.57
CA LYS A 33 -10.53 5.25 23.59
C LYS A 33 -9.51 6.39 23.52
N THR A 34 -8.31 6.08 23.02
CA THR A 34 -7.19 7.02 22.99
C THR A 34 -6.70 7.28 21.56
N TYR A 35 -6.01 8.39 21.34
CA TYR A 35 -5.33 8.66 20.08
C TYR A 35 -4.25 7.62 19.74
N GLU A 36 -3.63 7.02 20.77
CA GLU A 36 -2.65 5.94 20.60
C GLU A 36 -3.31 4.63 20.12
N ASP A 37 -4.50 4.28 20.64
CA ASP A 37 -5.32 3.19 20.09
C ASP A 37 -5.68 3.44 18.61
N TYR A 38 -5.96 4.71 18.27
CA TYR A 38 -6.35 5.08 16.91
C TYR A 38 -5.20 5.04 15.92
N SER A 39 -3.99 5.48 16.32
CA SER A 39 -2.89 5.73 15.38
C SER A 39 -1.82 4.62 15.37
N VAL A 40 -1.61 3.90 16.47
CA VAL A 40 -0.60 2.83 16.60
C VAL A 40 -1.13 1.60 17.33
N ALA A 41 -2.45 1.44 17.39
CA ALA A 41 -3.13 0.31 18.04
C ALA A 41 -2.68 0.05 19.49
N GLY A 42 -2.28 1.09 20.22
CA GLY A 42 -1.77 0.97 21.59
C GLY A 42 -0.49 0.14 21.72
N ARG A 43 0.23 -0.13 20.62
CA ARG A 43 1.53 -0.83 20.61
C ARG A 43 1.52 -2.24 21.23
N THR A 44 0.39 -2.93 21.13
CA THR A 44 0.15 -4.24 21.79
C THR A 44 -0.09 -5.40 20.82
N VAL A 45 0.05 -5.16 19.52
CA VAL A 45 -0.32 -6.13 18.47
C VAL A 45 0.63 -7.33 18.52
N GLY A 46 0.04 -8.54 18.57
CA GLY A 46 0.76 -9.83 18.57
C GLY A 46 1.01 -10.38 17.16
N THR A 47 1.72 -11.50 17.05
CA THR A 47 2.22 -12.04 15.78
C THR A 47 1.11 -12.32 14.77
N PHE A 48 0.07 -13.06 15.14
CA PHE A 48 -1.00 -13.43 14.21
C PHE A 48 -1.70 -12.22 13.54
N PRO A 49 -2.28 -11.27 14.30
CA PRO A 49 -2.89 -10.09 13.69
C PRO A 49 -1.87 -9.18 13.00
N MET A 50 -0.60 -9.14 13.45
CA MET A 50 0.46 -8.37 12.79
C MET A 50 0.80 -8.91 11.40
N THR A 51 0.98 -10.24 11.27
CA THR A 51 1.24 -10.87 9.97
C THR A 51 0.12 -10.58 9.00
N LEU A 52 -1.13 -10.80 9.43
CA LEU A 52 -2.28 -10.68 8.53
C LEU A 52 -2.61 -9.23 8.19
N THR A 53 -2.35 -8.26 9.07
CA THR A 53 -2.47 -6.84 8.69
C THR A 53 -1.38 -6.41 7.71
N LEU A 54 -0.15 -6.94 7.83
CA LEU A 54 0.91 -6.66 6.85
C LEU A 54 0.54 -7.22 5.47
N VAL A 55 0.05 -8.46 5.41
CA VAL A 55 -0.39 -9.10 4.16
C VAL A 55 -1.67 -8.45 3.61
N GLY A 56 -2.67 -8.22 4.46
CA GLY A 56 -3.98 -7.61 4.12
C GLY A 56 -3.91 -6.16 3.67
N THR A 57 -2.89 -5.42 4.09
CA THR A 57 -2.66 -4.04 3.63
C THR A 57 -1.89 -3.99 2.31
N ALA A 58 -1.01 -4.97 2.08
CA ALA A 58 -0.20 -5.01 0.87
C ALA A 58 -0.99 -5.53 -0.33
N ILE A 59 -1.87 -6.51 -0.11
CA ILE A 59 -2.69 -7.12 -1.15
C ILE A 59 -4.02 -6.39 -1.22
N GLY A 60 -4.14 -5.49 -2.18
CA GLY A 60 -5.37 -4.74 -2.48
C GLY A 60 -5.86 -4.97 -3.90
N GLY A 61 -6.76 -4.09 -4.36
CA GLY A 61 -7.34 -4.15 -5.70
C GLY A 61 -6.30 -4.12 -6.84
N SER A 62 -5.18 -3.40 -6.69
CA SER A 62 -4.09 -3.42 -7.69
C SER A 62 -3.50 -4.80 -7.86
N ILE A 63 -3.23 -5.49 -6.76
CA ILE A 63 -2.59 -6.80 -6.84
C ILE A 63 -3.62 -7.77 -7.37
N LEU A 64 -4.78 -7.90 -6.72
CA LEU A 64 -5.74 -8.94 -7.08
C LEU A 64 -6.35 -8.75 -8.48
N LEU A 65 -6.77 -7.54 -8.85
CA LEU A 65 -7.39 -7.26 -10.16
C LEU A 65 -6.35 -6.78 -11.17
N GLY A 66 -5.54 -5.78 -10.78
CA GLY A 66 -4.57 -5.15 -11.69
C GLY A 66 -3.45 -6.09 -12.14
N TYR A 67 -2.79 -6.81 -11.23
CA TYR A 67 -1.69 -7.70 -11.62
C TYR A 67 -2.20 -8.88 -12.45
N MET A 68 -3.43 -9.32 -12.18
CA MET A 68 -4.09 -10.35 -12.98
C MET A 68 -4.39 -9.85 -14.40
N THR A 69 -4.91 -8.63 -14.51
CA THR A 69 -5.15 -7.96 -15.80
C THR A 69 -3.84 -7.82 -16.58
N ASN A 70 -2.79 -7.30 -15.94
CA ASN A 70 -1.47 -7.17 -16.55
C ASN A 70 -0.87 -8.52 -16.94
N GLY A 71 -1.06 -9.57 -16.13
CA GLY A 71 -0.63 -10.92 -16.48
C GLY A 71 -1.35 -11.44 -17.73
N TYR A 72 -2.66 -11.19 -17.85
CA TYR A 72 -3.45 -11.56 -19.02
C TYR A 72 -3.00 -10.81 -20.29
N GLU A 73 -2.77 -9.50 -20.19
CA GLU A 73 -2.43 -8.66 -21.34
C GLU A 73 -0.96 -8.74 -21.75
N LEU A 74 -0.05 -8.71 -20.78
CA LEU A 74 1.39 -8.48 -20.97
C LEU A 74 2.27 -9.68 -20.59
N GLY A 75 1.68 -10.75 -20.05
CA GLY A 75 2.40 -11.99 -19.75
C GLY A 75 3.19 -12.01 -18.43
N MET A 76 4.05 -13.01 -18.31
CA MET A 76 4.81 -13.37 -17.11
C MET A 76 5.89 -12.36 -16.72
N GLY A 77 6.32 -11.48 -17.63
CA GLY A 77 7.19 -10.34 -17.31
C GLY A 77 6.63 -9.45 -16.20
N GLN A 78 5.31 -9.48 -15.99
CA GLN A 78 4.64 -8.70 -14.94
C GLN A 78 4.84 -9.26 -13.52
N ILE A 79 5.47 -10.43 -13.33
CA ILE A 79 5.85 -10.94 -12.00
C ILE A 79 6.70 -9.93 -11.22
N TRP A 80 7.49 -9.11 -11.92
CA TRP A 80 8.33 -8.08 -11.31
C TRP A 80 7.52 -7.03 -10.53
N LEU A 81 6.23 -6.82 -10.84
CA LEU A 81 5.35 -5.96 -10.04
C LEU A 81 5.31 -6.38 -8.56
N GLY A 82 5.44 -7.68 -8.26
CA GLY A 82 5.56 -8.19 -6.90
C GLY A 82 7.01 -8.29 -6.42
N LEU A 83 7.90 -8.84 -7.25
CA LEU A 83 9.27 -9.19 -6.81
C LEU A 83 10.13 -7.98 -6.43
N VAL A 84 9.92 -6.81 -7.05
CA VAL A 84 10.72 -5.61 -6.74
C VAL A 84 10.58 -5.13 -5.30
N ALA A 85 9.49 -5.51 -4.60
CA ALA A 85 9.25 -5.15 -3.21
C ALA A 85 10.00 -6.05 -2.21
N VAL A 86 10.50 -7.23 -2.65
CA VAL A 86 11.13 -8.22 -1.77
C VAL A 86 12.41 -7.68 -1.16
N VAL A 87 13.33 -7.19 -2.00
CA VAL A 87 14.63 -6.68 -1.54
C VAL A 87 14.47 -5.51 -0.55
N PRO A 88 13.69 -4.45 -0.85
CA PRO A 88 13.39 -3.41 0.14
C PRO A 88 12.78 -3.93 1.44
N SER A 89 11.85 -4.89 1.36
CA SER A 89 11.20 -5.45 2.56
C SER A 89 12.17 -6.23 3.44
N VAL A 90 13.09 -6.98 2.82
CA VAL A 90 14.19 -7.67 3.51
C VAL A 90 15.10 -6.65 4.20
N ILE A 91 15.52 -5.60 3.50
CA ILE A 91 16.34 -4.52 4.09
C ILE A 91 15.61 -3.86 5.26
N ILE A 92 14.29 -3.64 5.15
CA ILE A 92 13.49 -3.06 6.22
C ILE A 92 13.52 -3.96 7.45
N VAL A 93 13.24 -5.27 7.34
CA VAL A 93 13.17 -6.14 8.52
C VAL A 93 14.54 -6.40 9.16
N THR A 94 15.60 -6.46 8.37
CA THR A 94 16.96 -6.76 8.89
C THR A 94 17.68 -5.52 9.40
N VAL A 95 17.64 -4.42 8.66
CA VAL A 95 18.43 -3.21 8.95
C VAL A 95 17.59 -2.10 9.57
N LEU A 96 16.40 -1.80 9.03
CA LEU A 96 15.67 -0.57 9.38
C LEU A 96 14.67 -0.73 10.53
N ALA A 97 14.13 -1.93 10.75
CA ALA A 97 13.07 -2.17 11.72
C ALA A 97 13.51 -1.83 13.15
N THR A 98 14.76 -2.15 13.50
CA THR A 98 15.34 -1.84 14.81
C THR A 98 15.42 -0.33 15.09
N PRO A 99 16.12 0.48 14.27
CA PRO A 99 16.20 1.92 14.51
C PRO A 99 14.83 2.58 14.43
N ILE A 100 13.97 2.21 13.45
CA ILE A 100 12.62 2.78 13.32
C ILE A 100 11.80 2.50 14.60
N ARG A 101 11.80 1.26 15.10
CA ARG A 101 11.03 0.90 16.31
C ARG A 101 11.55 1.61 17.56
N ARG A 102 12.88 1.68 17.74
CA ARG A 102 13.50 2.35 18.90
C ARG A 102 13.20 3.85 18.89
N LEU A 103 13.26 4.52 17.73
CA LEU A 103 12.89 5.93 17.58
C LEU A 103 11.42 6.18 17.91
N GLY A 104 10.52 5.34 17.40
CA GLY A 104 9.10 5.44 17.72
C GLY A 104 8.80 5.23 19.20
N ALA A 105 9.48 4.29 19.85
CA ALA A 105 9.39 4.06 21.29
C ALA A 105 9.84 5.29 22.09
N ARG A 106 11.02 5.84 21.77
CA ARG A 106 11.65 6.94 22.50
C ARG A 106 10.91 8.28 22.36
N TYR A 107 10.48 8.61 21.15
CA TYR A 107 9.90 9.93 20.84
C TYR A 107 8.36 9.89 20.71
N GLY A 108 7.72 8.75 20.98
CA GLY A 108 6.28 8.61 20.86
C GLY A 108 5.77 8.85 19.44
N MET A 109 6.55 8.48 18.42
CA MET A 109 6.21 8.73 17.02
C MET A 109 4.97 7.93 16.60
N VAL A 110 4.15 8.55 15.76
CA VAL A 110 2.94 7.96 15.19
C VAL A 110 2.86 8.16 13.67
N THR A 111 3.73 9.00 13.11
CA THR A 111 3.79 9.31 11.67
C THR A 111 5.22 9.41 11.16
N LEU A 112 5.41 9.26 9.85
CA LEU A 112 6.73 9.52 9.24
C LEU A 112 7.14 10.99 9.39
N GLY A 113 6.17 11.91 9.45
CA GLY A 113 6.44 13.33 9.68
C GLY A 113 7.01 13.63 11.07
N ASP A 114 6.78 12.79 12.08
CA ASP A 114 7.51 12.90 13.36
C ASP A 114 9.01 12.64 13.17
N PHE A 115 9.36 11.62 12.37
CA PHE A 115 10.75 11.33 12.03
C PHE A 115 11.36 12.47 11.21
N SER A 116 10.69 12.91 10.14
CA SER A 116 11.15 14.04 9.33
C SER A 116 11.33 15.32 10.18
N ALA A 117 10.44 15.57 11.14
CA ALA A 117 10.54 16.70 12.04
C ALA A 117 11.67 16.59 13.07
N LEU A 118 11.99 15.38 13.51
CA LEU A 118 13.14 15.12 14.39
C LEU A 118 14.45 15.41 13.66
N VAL A 119 14.56 15.00 12.39
CA VAL A 119 15.79 15.15 11.61
C VAL A 119 15.93 16.56 11.03
N TYR A 120 14.87 17.12 10.47
CA TYR A 120 14.90 18.38 9.69
C TYR A 120 14.04 19.50 10.32
N GLY A 121 13.59 19.32 11.56
CA GLY A 121 12.78 20.28 12.29
C GLY A 121 11.34 20.41 11.78
N LYS A 122 10.53 21.20 12.50
CA LYS A 122 9.07 21.27 12.32
C LYS A 122 8.58 21.59 10.89
N GLN A 123 9.39 22.28 10.09
CA GLN A 123 9.04 22.65 8.71
C GLN A 123 8.94 21.44 7.77
N ALA A 124 9.64 20.34 8.08
CA ALA A 124 9.60 19.12 7.28
C ALA A 124 8.25 18.39 7.34
N ARG A 125 7.40 18.67 8.35
CA ARG A 125 6.09 18.03 8.50
C ARG A 125 5.17 18.26 7.30
N VAL A 126 5.18 19.48 6.74
CA VAL A 126 4.29 19.85 5.64
C VAL A 126 4.61 19.10 4.34
N PRO A 127 5.86 19.11 3.82
CA PRO A 127 6.18 18.33 2.62
C PRO A 127 6.00 16.83 2.84
N THR A 128 6.25 16.29 4.06
CA THR A 128 5.92 14.88 4.37
C THR A 128 4.43 14.61 4.22
N ALA A 129 3.58 15.41 4.85
CA ALA A 129 2.14 15.21 4.80
C ALA A 129 1.57 15.32 3.38
N ILE A 130 2.03 16.30 2.59
CA ILE A 130 1.56 16.47 1.21
C ILE A 130 2.02 15.29 0.33
N SER A 131 3.26 14.86 0.45
CA SER A 131 3.78 13.68 -0.26
C SER A 131 2.99 12.41 0.08
N MET A 132 2.64 12.23 1.36
CA MET A 132 1.78 11.14 1.84
C MET A 132 0.37 11.20 1.27
N LEU A 133 -0.22 12.39 1.19
CA LEU A 133 -1.57 12.55 0.66
C LEU A 133 -1.67 12.16 -0.81
N PHE A 134 -0.67 12.50 -1.64
CA PHE A 134 -0.66 12.07 -3.04
C PHE A 134 -0.70 10.54 -3.17
N ALA A 135 0.17 9.83 -2.46
CA ALA A 135 0.20 8.36 -2.54
C ALA A 135 -1.07 7.72 -1.98
N TYR A 136 -1.50 8.14 -0.79
CA TYR A 136 -2.60 7.47 -0.11
C TYR A 136 -3.96 7.83 -0.69
N CYS A 137 -4.17 9.05 -1.19
CA CYS A 137 -5.40 9.36 -1.92
C CYS A 137 -5.49 8.56 -3.22
N ALA A 138 -4.36 8.40 -3.94
CA ALA A 138 -4.32 7.59 -5.15
C ALA A 138 -4.60 6.11 -4.86
N ILE A 139 -3.90 5.52 -3.89
CA ILE A 139 -4.07 4.11 -3.52
C ILE A 139 -5.44 3.83 -2.90
N THR A 140 -6.05 4.80 -2.22
CA THR A 140 -7.43 4.64 -1.75
C THR A 140 -8.43 4.80 -2.89
N GLY A 141 -8.24 5.77 -3.79
CA GLY A 141 -9.10 6.01 -4.94
C GLY A 141 -9.23 4.77 -5.83
N MET A 142 -8.12 4.07 -6.05
CA MET A 142 -8.14 2.82 -6.81
C MET A 142 -8.99 1.72 -6.15
N GLN A 143 -9.11 1.71 -4.81
CA GLN A 143 -9.96 0.74 -4.12
C GLN A 143 -11.45 1.04 -4.37
N PHE A 144 -11.81 2.32 -4.56
CA PHE A 144 -13.17 2.68 -4.97
C PHE A 144 -13.48 2.15 -6.36
N VAL A 145 -12.53 2.26 -7.29
CA VAL A 145 -12.67 1.70 -8.63
C VAL A 145 -12.83 0.18 -8.56
N ALA A 146 -12.00 -0.53 -7.78
CA ALA A 146 -12.10 -1.98 -7.65
C ALA A 146 -13.46 -2.44 -7.09
N ILE A 147 -14.03 -1.75 -6.09
CA ILE A 147 -15.39 -2.06 -5.59
C ILE A 147 -16.45 -1.68 -6.64
N ALA A 148 -16.29 -0.54 -7.32
CA ALA A 148 -17.20 -0.10 -8.36
C ALA A 148 -17.29 -1.12 -9.50
N THR A 149 -16.17 -1.72 -9.92
CA THR A 149 -16.14 -2.80 -10.91
C THR A 149 -17.00 -3.99 -10.45
N VAL A 150 -16.92 -4.39 -9.16
CA VAL A 150 -17.82 -5.44 -8.63
C VAL A 150 -19.28 -5.00 -8.72
N LEU A 151 -19.61 -3.78 -8.30
CA LEU A 151 -20.98 -3.29 -8.28
C LEU A 151 -21.54 -3.21 -9.70
N THR A 152 -20.82 -2.62 -10.64
CA THR A 152 -21.24 -2.48 -12.05
C THR A 152 -21.50 -3.84 -12.69
N LEU A 153 -20.60 -4.82 -12.52
CA LEU A 153 -20.75 -6.16 -13.09
C LEU A 153 -21.91 -6.97 -12.48
N THR A 154 -22.22 -6.75 -11.20
CA THR A 154 -23.25 -7.53 -10.49
C THR A 154 -24.62 -6.89 -10.51
N THR A 155 -24.70 -5.57 -10.65
CA THR A 155 -25.96 -4.81 -10.54
C THR A 155 -26.34 -4.06 -11.82
N GLY A 156 -25.41 -3.92 -12.78
CA GLY A 156 -25.61 -3.13 -13.98
C GLY A 156 -25.58 -1.61 -13.75
N LEU A 157 -25.17 -1.14 -12.57
CA LEU A 157 -24.97 0.27 -12.29
C LEU A 157 -23.86 0.85 -13.16
N ASP A 158 -23.92 2.15 -13.46
CA ASP A 158 -22.83 2.84 -14.14
C ASP A 158 -21.59 2.98 -13.23
N MET A 159 -20.40 3.07 -13.84
CA MET A 159 -19.13 3.12 -13.11
C MET A 159 -19.04 4.32 -12.17
N THR A 160 -19.59 5.48 -12.55
CA THR A 160 -19.52 6.69 -11.72
C THR A 160 -20.34 6.53 -10.45
N LEU A 161 -21.55 5.99 -10.58
CA LEU A 161 -22.41 5.67 -9.44
C LEU A 161 -21.79 4.55 -8.60
N GLY A 162 -21.19 3.53 -9.22
CA GLY A 162 -20.42 2.49 -8.53
C GLY A 162 -19.28 3.05 -7.66
N ILE A 163 -18.49 3.98 -8.21
CA ILE A 163 -17.40 4.66 -7.47
C ILE A 163 -17.99 5.50 -6.33
N THR A 164 -19.08 6.21 -6.58
CA THR A 164 -19.76 7.06 -5.59
C THR A 164 -20.26 6.24 -4.40
N LEU A 165 -20.94 5.12 -4.65
CA LEU A 165 -21.41 4.22 -3.60
C LEU A 165 -20.24 3.62 -2.81
N SER A 166 -19.20 3.17 -3.53
CA SER A 166 -17.99 2.62 -2.91
C SER A 166 -17.33 3.62 -1.97
N TRP A 167 -17.20 4.88 -2.40
CA TRP A 167 -16.67 5.98 -1.59
C TRP A 167 -17.52 6.22 -0.33
N ILE A 168 -18.85 6.32 -0.47
CA ILE A 168 -19.75 6.55 0.67
C ILE A 168 -19.62 5.42 1.70
N MET A 169 -19.68 4.17 1.23
CA MET A 169 -19.72 2.98 2.08
C MET A 169 -18.39 2.80 2.83
N LEU A 170 -17.26 2.92 2.12
CA LEU A 170 -15.95 2.85 2.75
C LEU A 170 -15.69 4.02 3.70
N THR A 171 -16.00 5.25 3.29
CA THR A 171 -15.78 6.44 4.14
C THR A 171 -16.54 6.32 5.47
N ILE A 172 -17.83 5.94 5.43
CA ILE A 172 -18.64 5.76 6.65
C ILE A 172 -18.00 4.70 7.57
N LYS A 173 -17.61 3.56 7.00
CA LYS A 173 -17.00 2.46 7.74
C LYS A 173 -15.67 2.88 8.38
N THR A 174 -14.79 3.54 7.63
CA THR A 174 -13.46 3.90 8.13
C THR A 174 -13.49 5.06 9.12
N VAL A 175 -14.41 6.03 8.99
CA VAL A 175 -14.58 7.13 9.98
C VAL A 175 -14.96 6.57 11.37
N LEU A 176 -15.68 5.46 11.41
CA LEU A 176 -16.00 4.76 12.64
C LEU A 176 -14.84 3.89 13.14
N GLY A 177 -13.87 3.55 12.30
CA GLY A 177 -12.72 2.71 12.64
C GLY A 177 -11.49 3.50 13.09
N GLY A 178 -10.58 2.82 13.79
CA GLY A 178 -9.21 3.27 14.08
C GLY A 178 -8.24 2.10 13.87
N LEU A 179 -6.93 2.32 13.93
CA LEU A 179 -5.94 1.28 13.56
C LEU A 179 -6.12 -0.01 14.34
N LYS A 180 -6.45 0.09 15.64
CA LYS A 180 -6.78 -1.08 16.45
C LYS A 180 -7.93 -1.92 15.86
N SER A 181 -8.98 -1.27 15.38
CA SER A 181 -10.11 -1.96 14.72
C SER A 181 -9.68 -2.60 13.40
N VAL A 182 -8.91 -1.86 12.60
CA VAL A 182 -8.46 -2.28 11.28
C VAL A 182 -7.57 -3.52 11.38
N VAL A 183 -6.60 -3.54 12.29
CA VAL A 183 -5.72 -4.70 12.49
C VAL A 183 -6.48 -6.00 12.79
N PHE A 184 -7.58 -5.92 13.55
CA PHE A 184 -8.41 -7.11 13.81
C PHE A 184 -9.29 -7.50 12.62
N GLN A 185 -9.79 -6.53 11.85
CA GLN A 185 -10.53 -6.81 10.61
C GLN A 185 -9.61 -7.43 9.56
N ASP A 186 -8.39 -6.91 9.44
CA ASP A 186 -7.37 -7.43 8.53
C ASP A 186 -6.97 -8.86 8.88
N ALA A 187 -7.04 -9.28 10.15
CA ALA A 187 -6.83 -10.68 10.49
C ALA A 187 -7.88 -11.59 9.84
N LEU A 188 -9.13 -11.15 9.79
CA LEU A 188 -10.19 -11.89 9.10
C LEU A 188 -10.03 -11.80 7.58
N HIS A 189 -9.96 -10.58 7.05
CA HIS A 189 -9.87 -10.34 5.60
C HIS A 189 -8.58 -10.92 5.00
N GLY A 190 -7.46 -10.75 5.68
CA GLY A 190 -6.15 -11.29 5.32
C GLY A 190 -6.12 -12.81 5.26
N THR A 191 -6.91 -13.49 6.10
CA THR A 191 -7.08 -14.95 6.03
C THR A 191 -7.92 -15.33 4.81
N ILE A 192 -9.08 -14.68 4.65
CA ILE A 192 -10.02 -14.96 3.55
C ILE A 192 -9.36 -14.72 2.19
N GLN A 193 -8.66 -13.60 2.00
CA GLN A 193 -7.97 -13.30 0.74
C GLN A 193 -6.88 -14.33 0.42
N THR A 194 -6.10 -14.75 1.43
CA THR A 194 -4.95 -15.64 1.23
C THR A 194 -5.45 -16.99 0.78
N VAL A 195 -6.43 -17.55 1.51
CA VAL A 195 -7.06 -18.81 1.15
C VAL A 195 -7.77 -18.70 -0.20
N GLY A 196 -8.50 -17.62 -0.47
CA GLY A 196 -9.22 -17.41 -1.73
C GLY A 196 -8.29 -17.44 -2.94
N ILE A 197 -7.17 -16.70 -2.90
CA ILE A 197 -6.20 -16.67 -4.00
C ILE A 197 -5.55 -18.05 -4.21
N PHE A 198 -5.19 -18.76 -3.15
CA PHE A 198 -4.63 -20.12 -3.28
C PHE A 198 -5.63 -21.11 -3.85
N VAL A 199 -6.88 -21.08 -3.38
CA VAL A 199 -7.95 -21.94 -3.90
C VAL A 199 -8.19 -21.65 -5.37
N LEU A 200 -8.27 -20.38 -5.76
CA LEU A 200 -8.41 -19.97 -7.16
C LEU A 200 -7.25 -20.50 -8.01
N PHE A 201 -6.01 -20.33 -7.55
CA PHE A 201 -4.82 -20.83 -8.24
C PHE A 201 -4.87 -22.35 -8.47
N VAL A 202 -5.15 -23.13 -7.43
CA VAL A 202 -5.22 -24.59 -7.53
C VAL A 202 -6.30 -25.04 -8.51
N VAL A 203 -7.46 -24.41 -8.48
CA VAL A 203 -8.57 -24.75 -9.39
C VAL A 203 -8.22 -24.39 -10.84
N VAL A 204 -7.65 -23.20 -11.06
CA VAL A 204 -7.30 -22.74 -12.41
C VAL A 204 -6.18 -23.55 -13.04
N ILE A 205 -5.12 -23.94 -12.31
CA ILE A 205 -4.05 -24.79 -12.88
C ILE A 205 -4.59 -26.17 -13.28
N ILE A 206 -5.50 -26.74 -12.50
CA ILE A 206 -6.15 -28.03 -12.81
C ILE A 206 -7.05 -27.86 -14.05
N ALA A 207 -7.89 -26.83 -14.08
CA ALA A 207 -8.79 -26.55 -15.20
C ALA A 207 -8.03 -26.24 -16.50
N SER A 208 -6.84 -25.63 -16.40
CA SER A 208 -5.97 -25.32 -17.52
C SER A 208 -5.25 -26.54 -18.12
N GLY A 209 -5.39 -27.73 -17.52
CA GLY A 209 -4.67 -28.92 -17.97
C GLY A 209 -3.16 -28.90 -17.67
N GLY A 210 -2.73 -28.11 -16.69
CA GLY A 210 -1.32 -28.00 -16.28
C GLY A 210 -0.45 -27.06 -17.14
N TRP A 211 0.80 -26.88 -16.72
CA TRP A 211 1.72 -25.92 -17.35
C TRP A 211 2.14 -26.29 -18.78
N GLU A 212 2.24 -27.58 -19.08
CA GLU A 212 2.57 -28.08 -20.43
C GLU A 212 1.53 -27.65 -21.47
N THR A 213 0.24 -27.67 -21.09
CA THR A 213 -0.86 -27.21 -21.94
C THR A 213 -0.76 -25.70 -22.21
N ILE A 214 -0.45 -24.93 -21.17
CA ILE A 214 -0.26 -23.47 -21.25
C ILE A 214 0.87 -23.13 -22.23
N GLU A 215 2.03 -23.79 -22.09
CA GLU A 215 3.18 -23.57 -22.97
C GLU A 215 2.86 -23.95 -24.42
N THR A 216 2.21 -25.10 -24.63
CA THR A 216 1.78 -25.55 -25.95
C THR A 216 0.82 -24.57 -26.61
N ASN A 217 -0.12 -24.00 -25.86
CA ASN A 217 -1.08 -23.03 -26.38
C ASN A 217 -0.42 -21.67 -26.69
N ALA A 218 0.47 -21.20 -25.82
CA ALA A 218 1.26 -20.00 -26.09
C ALA A 218 2.12 -20.15 -27.36
N ALA A 219 2.70 -21.33 -27.59
CA ALA A 219 3.43 -21.65 -28.83
C ALA A 219 2.53 -21.60 -30.07
N LYS A 220 1.32 -22.17 -30.00
CA LYS A 220 0.36 -22.13 -31.12
C LYS A 220 -0.12 -20.72 -31.46
N MET A 221 -0.07 -19.81 -30.50
CA MET A 221 -0.45 -18.40 -30.67
C MET A 221 0.74 -17.49 -31.04
N ASP A 222 1.93 -18.04 -31.25
CA ASP A 222 3.19 -17.30 -31.46
C ASP A 222 3.49 -16.30 -30.32
N GLN A 223 3.10 -16.64 -29.09
CA GLN A 223 3.19 -15.79 -27.89
C GLN A 223 4.03 -16.43 -26.77
N LEU A 224 5.00 -17.28 -27.10
CA LEU A 224 5.90 -17.88 -26.09
C LEU A 224 6.69 -16.84 -25.28
N SER A 225 6.97 -15.66 -25.86
CA SER A 225 7.58 -14.55 -25.14
C SER A 225 6.75 -14.08 -23.95
N ASP A 226 5.42 -14.24 -23.99
CA ASP A 226 4.53 -13.87 -22.89
C ASP A 226 4.72 -14.81 -21.67
N LEU A 227 5.42 -15.94 -21.82
CA LEU A 227 5.77 -16.82 -20.70
C LEU A 227 7.15 -16.53 -20.10
N ASP A 228 7.95 -15.69 -20.75
CA ASP A 228 9.27 -15.29 -20.25
C ASP A 228 9.14 -14.25 -19.11
N PHE A 229 9.70 -14.58 -17.95
CA PHE A 229 9.76 -13.71 -16.78
C PHE A 229 10.59 -12.43 -17.01
N MET A 230 11.44 -12.42 -18.03
CA MET A 230 12.26 -11.27 -18.42
C MET A 230 11.66 -10.48 -19.58
N ASN A 231 10.47 -10.85 -20.08
CA ASN A 231 9.73 -10.09 -21.09
C ASN A 231 9.09 -8.83 -20.49
N ILE A 232 9.93 -7.94 -19.97
CA ILE A 232 9.57 -6.63 -19.45
C ILE A 232 10.63 -5.61 -19.88
N PRO A 233 10.25 -4.43 -20.41
CA PRO A 233 11.20 -3.39 -20.75
C PRO A 233 12.06 -2.99 -19.53
N PRO A 234 13.40 -2.86 -19.67
CA PRO A 234 14.27 -2.44 -18.56
C PRO A 234 13.88 -1.09 -17.96
N SER A 235 13.35 -0.17 -18.77
CA SER A 235 12.82 1.11 -18.32
C SER A 235 11.61 0.96 -17.41
N GLN A 236 10.67 0.08 -17.75
CA GLN A 236 9.51 -0.25 -16.91
C GLN A 236 9.98 -0.90 -15.61
N LEU A 237 10.89 -1.87 -15.67
CA LEU A 237 11.45 -2.52 -14.49
C LEU A 237 12.09 -1.50 -13.54
N ALA A 238 12.87 -0.55 -14.07
CA ALA A 238 13.47 0.52 -13.27
C ALA A 238 12.42 1.44 -12.61
N VAL A 239 11.31 1.74 -13.30
CA VAL A 239 10.17 2.46 -12.69
C VAL A 239 9.63 1.66 -11.52
N LEU A 240 9.33 0.36 -11.70
CA LEU A 240 8.77 -0.50 -10.66
C LEU A 240 9.68 -0.61 -9.43
N PHE A 241 10.99 -0.75 -9.63
CA PHE A 241 11.96 -0.77 -8.55
C PHE A 241 11.91 0.48 -7.68
N LEU A 242 11.67 1.66 -8.27
CA LEU A 242 11.58 2.92 -7.51
C LEU A 242 10.18 3.15 -6.94
N THR A 243 9.12 2.94 -7.72
CA THR A 243 7.75 3.32 -7.35
C THR A 243 7.03 2.27 -6.51
N ILE A 244 7.41 0.99 -6.60
CA ILE A 244 6.87 -0.08 -5.74
C ILE A 244 7.91 -0.50 -4.70
N GLY A 245 9.16 -0.72 -5.14
CA GLY A 245 10.26 -1.12 -4.26
C GLY A 245 10.71 0.03 -3.34
N GLY A 246 11.16 1.14 -3.93
CA GLY A 246 11.63 2.33 -3.18
C GLY A 246 10.55 2.91 -2.26
N TYR A 247 9.29 2.82 -2.67
CA TYR A 247 8.14 3.20 -1.85
C TYR A 247 8.08 2.49 -0.49
N GLN A 248 8.51 1.21 -0.39
CA GLN A 248 8.44 0.45 0.86
C GLN A 248 9.18 1.15 2.02
N PHE A 249 10.29 1.81 1.72
CA PHE A 249 11.12 2.50 2.71
C PHE A 249 10.44 3.68 3.38
N VAL A 250 9.52 4.32 2.66
CA VAL A 250 8.86 5.57 3.04
C VAL A 250 7.36 5.38 3.26
N ARG A 251 6.91 4.13 3.34
CA ARG A 251 5.52 3.76 3.56
C ARG A 251 5.12 3.94 5.02
N GLN A 252 4.40 5.00 5.35
CA GLN A 252 3.96 5.30 6.72
C GLN A 252 3.06 4.22 7.34
N ASP A 253 2.15 3.58 6.59
CA ASP A 253 1.32 2.48 7.14
C ASP A 253 2.17 1.28 7.62
N LEU A 254 3.34 1.07 6.98
CA LEU A 254 4.31 0.06 7.38
C LEU A 254 5.04 0.49 8.66
N TRP A 255 5.47 1.76 8.74
CA TRP A 255 6.11 2.32 9.93
C TRP A 255 5.16 2.31 11.14
N GLN A 256 3.88 2.60 10.92
CA GLN A 256 2.85 2.49 11.95
C GLN A 256 2.71 1.06 12.48
N ARG A 257 2.79 0.04 11.62
CA ARG A 257 2.80 -1.37 12.04
C ARG A 257 4.06 -1.77 12.78
N ILE A 258 5.23 -1.25 12.36
CA ILE A 258 6.49 -1.39 13.12
C ILE A 258 6.31 -0.87 14.55
N TRP A 259 5.72 0.31 14.72
CA TRP A 259 5.48 0.89 16.06
C TRP A 259 4.34 0.23 16.83
N ALA A 260 3.34 -0.32 16.14
CA ALA A 260 2.22 -1.02 16.77
C ALA A 260 2.60 -2.41 17.32
N SER A 261 3.73 -2.96 16.88
CA SER A 261 4.23 -4.28 17.30
C SER A 261 4.62 -4.32 18.78
N ARG A 262 4.14 -5.35 19.50
CA ARG A 262 4.41 -5.51 20.93
C ARG A 262 5.90 -5.66 21.23
N THR A 263 6.61 -6.49 20.47
CA THR A 263 8.04 -6.79 20.67
C THR A 263 8.76 -6.86 19.33
N MET A 264 10.09 -6.79 19.37
CA MET A 264 10.92 -6.96 18.16
C MET A 264 10.79 -8.37 17.56
N ALA A 265 10.69 -9.40 18.40
CA ALA A 265 10.48 -10.78 17.93
C ALA A 265 9.16 -10.92 17.17
N VAL A 266 8.07 -10.39 17.72
CA VAL A 266 6.76 -10.35 17.05
C VAL A 266 6.88 -9.66 15.68
N LEU A 267 7.56 -8.51 15.64
CA LEU A 267 7.74 -7.75 14.40
C LEU A 267 8.50 -8.55 13.34
N ARG A 268 9.69 -9.08 13.69
CA ARG A 268 10.55 -9.82 12.75
C ARG A 268 9.86 -11.06 12.19
N THR A 269 9.25 -11.88 13.06
CA THR A 269 8.51 -13.08 12.63
C THR A 269 7.36 -12.71 11.70
N SER A 270 6.59 -11.67 12.06
CA SER A 270 5.44 -11.26 11.24
C SER A 270 5.87 -10.72 9.88
N PHE A 271 6.94 -9.93 9.82
CA PHE A 271 7.49 -9.40 8.57
C PHE A 271 8.00 -10.50 7.64
N TRP A 272 8.77 -11.46 8.16
CA TRP A 272 9.29 -12.55 7.32
C TRP A 272 8.16 -13.40 6.72
N ILE A 273 7.16 -13.76 7.51
CA ILE A 273 5.99 -14.47 7.00
C ILE A 273 5.25 -13.60 5.98
N ALA A 274 5.10 -12.31 6.24
CA ALA A 274 4.43 -11.39 5.33
C ALA A 274 5.17 -11.22 4.00
N ILE A 275 6.52 -11.16 3.99
CA ILE A 275 7.34 -11.11 2.77
C ILE A 275 7.07 -12.35 1.92
N VAL A 276 7.12 -13.55 2.52
CA VAL A 276 6.90 -14.81 1.79
C VAL A 276 5.49 -14.84 1.21
N LEU A 277 4.47 -14.57 2.03
CA LEU A 277 3.08 -14.61 1.58
C LEU A 277 2.77 -13.57 0.50
N GLN A 278 3.24 -12.32 0.67
CA GLN A 278 3.00 -11.27 -0.33
C GLN A 278 3.69 -11.58 -1.66
N THR A 279 4.91 -12.09 -1.62
CA THR A 279 5.67 -12.49 -2.83
C THR A 279 4.95 -13.62 -3.56
N LEU A 280 4.54 -14.64 -2.82
CA LEU A 280 3.86 -15.81 -3.36
C LEU A 280 2.50 -15.42 -3.96
N LEU A 281 1.68 -14.68 -3.21
CA LEU A 281 0.34 -14.26 -3.65
C LEU A 281 0.43 -13.29 -4.84
N GLY A 282 1.34 -12.32 -4.82
CA GLY A 282 1.54 -11.40 -5.95
C GLY A 282 1.98 -12.12 -7.22
N THR A 283 2.86 -13.11 -7.10
CA THR A 283 3.30 -13.95 -8.22
C THR A 283 2.14 -14.80 -8.76
N VAL A 284 1.42 -15.47 -7.85
CA VAL A 284 0.25 -16.31 -8.20
C VAL A 284 -0.80 -15.51 -8.96
N VAL A 285 -1.05 -14.25 -8.57
CA VAL A 285 -2.07 -13.43 -9.24
C VAL A 285 -1.67 -13.06 -10.67
N VAL A 286 -0.39 -12.77 -10.94
CA VAL A 286 0.08 -12.57 -12.33
C VAL A 286 -0.07 -13.85 -13.14
N VAL A 287 0.34 -14.98 -12.56
CA VAL A 287 0.24 -16.30 -13.20
C VAL A 287 -1.22 -16.64 -13.53
N LEU A 288 -2.17 -16.32 -12.65
CA LEU A 288 -3.60 -16.50 -12.91
C LEU A 288 -4.08 -15.76 -14.16
N GLY A 289 -3.59 -14.55 -14.40
CA GLY A 289 -3.88 -13.80 -15.63
C GLY A 289 -3.37 -14.50 -16.89
N VAL A 290 -2.13 -14.99 -16.85
CA VAL A 290 -1.53 -15.76 -17.96
C VAL A 290 -2.27 -17.08 -18.19
N MET A 291 -2.65 -17.77 -17.13
CA MET A 291 -3.45 -19.00 -17.19
C MET A 291 -4.84 -18.75 -17.78
N ALA A 292 -5.46 -17.60 -17.53
CA ALA A 292 -6.74 -17.27 -18.13
C ALA A 292 -6.66 -17.22 -19.66
N LYS A 293 -5.58 -16.63 -20.20
CA LYS A 293 -5.36 -16.52 -21.65
C LYS A 293 -4.97 -17.85 -22.29
N PHE A 294 -3.91 -18.49 -21.79
CA PHE A 294 -3.32 -19.66 -22.46
C PHE A 294 -3.79 -21.01 -21.91
N GLY A 295 -4.29 -21.05 -20.68
CA GLY A 295 -4.79 -22.26 -20.04
C GLY A 295 -6.29 -22.45 -20.23
N LEU A 296 -7.08 -21.46 -19.83
CA LEU A 296 -8.54 -21.48 -19.95
C LEU A 296 -9.04 -21.04 -21.33
N GLY A 297 -8.20 -20.38 -22.13
CA GLY A 297 -8.58 -19.88 -23.46
C GLY A 297 -9.59 -18.74 -23.42
N ILE A 298 -9.64 -17.98 -22.33
CA ILE A 298 -10.58 -16.86 -22.16
C ILE A 298 -10.21 -15.73 -23.12
N VAL A 299 -11.17 -15.33 -23.94
CA VAL A 299 -11.09 -14.14 -24.80
C VAL A 299 -11.92 -13.04 -24.16
N SER A 300 -11.24 -12.14 -23.43
CA SER A 300 -11.89 -11.06 -22.70
C SER A 300 -12.17 -9.87 -23.61
N ALA A 301 -13.37 -9.30 -23.51
CA ALA A 301 -13.70 -8.03 -24.17
C ALA A 301 -13.13 -6.82 -23.42
N ASP A 302 -12.93 -6.95 -22.11
CA ASP A 302 -12.36 -5.92 -21.25
C ASP A 302 -11.45 -6.63 -20.21
N PRO A 303 -10.13 -6.60 -20.42
CA PRO A 303 -9.17 -7.27 -19.56
C PRO A 303 -9.27 -6.89 -18.07
N ALA A 304 -9.79 -5.69 -17.74
CA ALA A 304 -10.03 -5.31 -16.34
C ALA A 304 -11.05 -6.22 -15.63
N HIS A 305 -11.83 -7.00 -16.39
CA HIS A 305 -12.79 -7.97 -15.89
C HIS A 305 -12.24 -9.39 -15.78
N ILE A 306 -10.96 -9.64 -16.09
CA ILE A 306 -10.42 -11.00 -16.20
C ILE A 306 -10.59 -11.82 -14.91
N TYR A 307 -10.45 -11.21 -13.73
CA TYR A 307 -10.70 -11.88 -12.45
C TYR A 307 -12.11 -12.47 -12.38
N TYR A 308 -13.10 -11.69 -12.81
CA TYR A 308 -14.50 -12.08 -12.79
C TYR A 308 -14.75 -13.19 -13.80
N GLU A 309 -14.23 -13.05 -15.01
CA GLU A 309 -14.34 -14.07 -16.07
C GLU A 309 -13.74 -15.41 -15.61
N ILE A 310 -12.56 -15.41 -14.99
CA ILE A 310 -11.93 -16.64 -14.46
C ILE A 310 -12.84 -17.30 -13.42
N ILE A 311 -13.30 -16.56 -12.40
CA ILE A 311 -14.13 -17.18 -11.36
C ILE A 311 -15.46 -17.69 -11.91
N GLY A 312 -16.03 -17.02 -12.92
CA GLY A 312 -17.26 -17.47 -13.59
C GLY A 312 -17.05 -18.72 -14.44
N GLU A 313 -15.86 -18.88 -15.02
CA GLU A 313 -15.50 -20.03 -15.84
C GLU A 313 -15.26 -21.29 -14.99
N VAL A 314 -14.54 -21.15 -13.87
CA VAL A 314 -14.04 -22.31 -13.11
C VAL A 314 -14.89 -22.70 -11.90
N PHE A 315 -15.77 -21.82 -11.41
CA PHE A 315 -16.56 -22.07 -10.21
C PHE A 315 -18.08 -22.10 -10.45
N PRO A 316 -18.81 -22.93 -9.68
CA PRO A 316 -20.25 -22.80 -9.59
C PRO A 316 -20.62 -21.45 -8.93
N PHE A 317 -21.81 -20.95 -9.24
CA PHE A 317 -22.28 -19.64 -8.80
C PHE A 317 -22.15 -19.38 -7.29
N SER A 318 -22.38 -20.40 -6.43
CA SER A 318 -22.21 -20.27 -4.99
C SER A 318 -20.78 -19.92 -4.57
N LEU A 319 -19.77 -20.49 -5.24
CA LEU A 319 -18.36 -20.19 -4.98
C LEU A 319 -17.94 -18.87 -5.61
N VAL A 320 -18.52 -18.48 -6.76
CA VAL A 320 -18.35 -17.13 -7.32
C VAL A 320 -18.72 -16.05 -6.28
N VAL A 321 -19.86 -16.21 -5.61
CA VAL A 321 -20.29 -15.29 -4.53
C VAL A 321 -19.24 -15.21 -3.42
N VAL A 322 -18.68 -16.35 -2.98
CA VAL A 322 -17.64 -16.39 -1.94
C VAL A 322 -16.37 -15.67 -2.40
N MET A 323 -15.96 -15.87 -3.65
CA MET A 323 -14.79 -15.20 -4.24
C MET A 323 -14.99 -13.69 -4.39
N LEU A 324 -16.21 -13.23 -4.67
CA LEU A 324 -16.52 -11.79 -4.69
C LEU A 324 -16.46 -11.17 -3.30
N ILE A 325 -16.92 -11.89 -2.26
CA ILE A 325 -16.77 -11.46 -0.86
C ILE A 325 -15.29 -11.40 -0.48
N ALA A 326 -14.48 -12.37 -0.90
CA ALA A 326 -13.04 -12.38 -0.67
C ALA A 326 -12.32 -11.21 -1.35
N LEU A 327 -12.72 -10.88 -2.59
CA LEU A 327 -12.25 -9.68 -3.29
C LEU A 327 -12.60 -8.41 -2.52
N LEU A 328 -13.86 -8.25 -2.09
CA LEU A 328 -14.25 -7.09 -1.29
C LEU A 328 -13.46 -7.01 0.02
N ALA A 329 -13.26 -8.13 0.72
CA ALA A 329 -12.47 -8.17 1.95
C ALA A 329 -11.04 -7.63 1.74
N THR A 330 -10.39 -8.07 0.66
CA THR A 330 -9.04 -7.65 0.20
C THR A 330 -8.95 -6.14 -0.06
N VAL A 331 -9.91 -5.62 -0.84
CA VAL A 331 -9.94 -4.21 -1.25
C VAL A 331 -10.24 -3.29 -0.06
N ILE A 332 -11.12 -3.75 0.84
CA ILE A 332 -11.54 -3.00 2.02
C ILE A 332 -10.43 -2.93 3.09
N SER A 333 -9.67 -4.00 3.35
CA SER A 333 -8.54 -3.97 4.30
C SER A 333 -7.46 -2.99 3.87
N THR A 334 -7.20 -2.96 2.57
CA THR A 334 -6.24 -2.05 1.95
C THR A 334 -6.70 -0.59 2.10
N ALA A 335 -7.94 -0.28 1.70
CA ALA A 335 -8.48 1.07 1.77
C ALA A 335 -8.42 1.67 3.19
N ASP A 336 -8.82 0.89 4.19
CA ASP A 336 -8.81 1.29 5.60
C ASP A 336 -7.43 1.73 6.09
N SER A 337 -6.40 0.95 5.74
CA SER A 337 -5.03 1.20 6.18
C SER A 337 -4.48 2.49 5.61
N PHE A 338 -4.73 2.77 4.33
CA PHE A 338 -4.28 4.00 3.68
C PHE A 338 -5.06 5.23 4.13
N PHE A 339 -6.37 5.08 4.39
CA PHE A 339 -7.15 6.15 5.02
C PHE A 339 -6.63 6.55 6.39
N LEU A 340 -6.35 5.56 7.24
CA LEU A 340 -5.84 5.83 8.58
C LEU A 340 -4.42 6.41 8.53
N ALA A 341 -3.56 5.91 7.64
CA ALA A 341 -2.23 6.47 7.47
C ALA A 341 -2.29 7.93 6.99
N GLY A 342 -3.10 8.24 5.97
CA GLY A 342 -3.31 9.61 5.50
C GLY A 342 -3.90 10.52 6.58
N SER A 343 -4.93 10.04 7.27
CA SER A 343 -5.56 10.75 8.39
C SER A 343 -4.58 11.06 9.52
N SER A 344 -3.80 10.07 9.96
CA SER A 344 -2.76 10.27 10.99
C SER A 344 -1.73 11.29 10.55
N SER A 345 -1.33 11.32 9.27
CA SER A 345 -0.39 12.33 8.77
C SER A 345 -1.01 13.73 8.81
N ILE A 346 -2.24 13.94 8.31
CA ILE A 346 -2.92 15.24 8.43
C ILE A 346 -3.00 15.68 9.89
N VAL A 347 -3.47 14.80 10.78
CA VAL A 347 -3.66 15.16 12.20
C VAL A 347 -2.34 15.48 12.86
N ASN A 348 -1.34 14.62 12.72
CA ASN A 348 -0.12 14.74 13.50
C ASN A 348 0.87 15.75 12.90
N ASP A 349 0.90 15.89 11.57
CA ASP A 349 1.88 16.70 10.86
C ASP A 349 1.36 18.10 10.52
N ILE A 350 0.04 18.24 10.31
CA ILE A 350 -0.57 19.53 9.97
C ILE A 350 -1.34 20.10 11.17
N ILE A 351 -2.26 19.35 11.77
CA ILE A 351 -3.20 19.92 12.74
C ILE A 351 -2.57 20.06 14.13
N ARG A 352 -2.08 18.96 14.70
CA ARG A 352 -1.57 18.87 16.08
C ARG A 352 -0.48 19.90 16.39
N PRO A 353 0.51 20.19 15.52
CA PRO A 353 1.55 21.18 15.82
C PRO A 353 1.02 22.62 15.91
N ARG A 354 -0.20 22.86 15.41
CA ARG A 354 -0.89 24.16 15.43
C ARG A 354 -1.94 24.27 16.54
N LEU A 355 -2.16 23.19 17.30
CA LEU A 355 -3.05 23.20 18.47
C LEU A 355 -2.27 23.56 19.74
N SER A 356 -2.81 24.49 20.52
CA SER A 356 -2.20 24.95 21.78
C SER A 356 -2.26 23.90 22.90
N ALA A 357 -3.36 23.14 23.00
CA ALA A 357 -3.56 22.08 24.01
C ALA A 357 -4.37 20.91 23.43
N PRO A 358 -3.75 20.02 22.63
CA PRO A 358 -4.47 18.91 22.01
C PRO A 358 -4.87 17.85 23.06
N THR A 359 -6.18 17.63 23.20
CA THR A 359 -6.74 16.52 23.99
C THR A 359 -6.99 15.29 23.11
N SER A 360 -7.01 14.09 23.70
CA SER A 360 -7.32 12.85 22.94
C SER A 360 -8.65 12.95 22.19
N THR A 361 -9.68 13.54 22.81
CA THR A 361 -10.99 13.75 22.18
C THR A 361 -10.92 14.70 20.98
N SER A 362 -10.14 15.78 21.08
CA SER A 362 -9.93 16.72 19.98
C SER A 362 -9.19 16.05 18.82
N LEU A 363 -8.12 15.31 19.10
CA LEU A 363 -7.35 14.59 18.09
C LEU A 363 -8.19 13.51 17.38
N LEU A 364 -9.01 12.74 18.11
CA LEU A 364 -9.92 11.76 17.52
C LEU A 364 -10.96 12.42 16.59
N ARG A 365 -11.48 13.59 16.95
CA ARG A 365 -12.38 14.35 16.07
C ARG A 365 -11.67 14.79 14.79
N TRP A 366 -10.46 15.33 14.91
CA TRP A 366 -9.66 15.72 13.75
C TRP A 366 -9.25 14.53 12.88
N SER A 367 -9.01 13.34 13.45
CA SER A 367 -8.77 12.12 12.68
C SER A 367 -9.96 11.76 11.80
N LYS A 368 -11.18 11.82 12.35
CA LYS A 368 -12.41 11.55 11.59
C LYS A 368 -12.62 12.55 10.45
N ILE A 369 -12.39 13.84 10.72
CA ILE A 369 -12.44 14.89 9.69
C ILE A 369 -11.36 14.65 8.62
N SER A 370 -10.16 14.24 9.03
CA SER A 370 -9.05 13.98 8.10
C SER A 370 -9.28 12.75 7.22
N VAL A 371 -10.00 11.74 7.71
CA VAL A 371 -10.47 10.63 6.86
C VAL A 371 -11.42 11.15 5.78
N LEU A 372 -12.37 12.02 6.14
CA LEU A 372 -13.30 12.62 5.18
C LEU A 372 -12.58 13.46 4.12
N ILE A 373 -11.60 14.27 4.52
CA ILE A 373 -10.80 15.08 3.59
C ILE A 373 -10.04 14.17 2.62
N THR A 374 -9.33 13.16 3.15
CA THR A 374 -8.59 12.18 2.35
C THR A 374 -9.53 11.42 1.40
N SER A 375 -10.73 11.06 1.84
CA SER A 375 -11.68 10.32 1.02
C SER A 375 -12.28 11.14 -0.11
N VAL A 376 -12.55 12.42 0.10
CA VAL A 376 -13.00 13.33 -0.97
C VAL A 376 -11.92 13.47 -2.03
N ILE A 377 -10.65 13.65 -1.65
CA ILE A 377 -9.54 13.76 -2.62
C ILE A 377 -9.37 12.45 -3.38
N ALA A 378 -9.37 11.31 -2.69
CA ALA A 378 -9.30 9.98 -3.30
C ALA A 378 -10.46 9.72 -4.28
N TYR A 379 -11.67 10.16 -3.93
CA TYR A 379 -12.86 10.04 -4.76
C TYR A 379 -12.71 10.85 -6.04
N VAL A 380 -12.28 12.11 -5.94
CA VAL A 380 -12.02 12.95 -7.11
C VAL A 380 -10.96 12.31 -8.00
N MET A 381 -9.85 11.80 -7.45
CA MET A 381 -8.82 11.10 -8.24
C MET A 381 -9.37 9.86 -8.95
N ALA A 382 -10.20 9.06 -8.27
CA ALA A 382 -10.81 7.86 -8.84
C ALA A 382 -11.73 8.15 -10.03
N LEU A 383 -12.40 9.30 -10.05
CA LEU A 383 -13.25 9.72 -11.18
C LEU A 383 -12.45 10.09 -12.44
N TYR A 384 -11.22 10.60 -12.28
CA TYR A 384 -10.40 11.06 -13.42
C TYR A 384 -9.40 10.01 -13.92
N ILE A 385 -8.94 9.10 -13.06
CA ILE A 385 -7.94 8.08 -13.38
C ILE A 385 -8.45 6.71 -12.90
N PRO A 386 -9.35 6.05 -13.64
CA PRO A 386 -9.95 4.77 -13.24
C PRO A 386 -9.03 3.56 -13.52
N GLU A 387 -7.73 3.76 -13.65
CA GLU A 387 -6.75 2.69 -13.89
C GLU A 387 -6.01 2.34 -12.60
N LEU A 388 -6.17 1.10 -12.14
CA LEU A 388 -5.68 0.67 -10.83
C LEU A 388 -4.15 0.85 -10.68
N ILE A 389 -3.37 0.27 -11.59
CA ILE A 389 -1.91 0.27 -11.47
C ILE A 389 -1.32 1.66 -11.75
N VAL A 390 -1.84 2.38 -12.74
CA VAL A 390 -1.37 3.72 -13.09
C VAL A 390 -1.57 4.69 -11.93
N LEU A 391 -2.76 4.68 -11.31
CA LEU A 391 -3.06 5.52 -10.16
C LEU A 391 -2.09 5.24 -9.00
N TRP A 392 -1.81 3.96 -8.73
CA TRP A 392 -0.84 3.56 -7.72
C TRP A 392 0.57 4.07 -8.02
N ILE A 393 1.10 3.81 -9.22
CA ILE A 393 2.46 4.18 -9.62
C ILE A 393 2.66 5.69 -9.58
N VAL A 394 1.68 6.47 -10.07
CA VAL A 394 1.74 7.94 -10.04
C VAL A 394 1.77 8.45 -8.60
N GLY A 395 0.89 7.94 -7.74
CA GLY A 395 0.84 8.35 -6.33
C GLY A 395 2.14 8.05 -5.58
N THR A 396 2.69 6.85 -5.72
CA THR A 396 3.93 6.48 -5.04
C THR A 396 5.15 7.19 -5.61
N ALA A 397 5.16 7.53 -6.90
CA ALA A 397 6.24 8.30 -7.51
C ALA A 397 6.41 9.68 -6.85
N MET A 398 5.30 10.36 -6.53
CA MET A 398 5.33 11.66 -5.83
C MET A 398 5.93 11.52 -4.44
N LEU A 399 5.52 10.49 -3.71
CA LEU A 399 6.01 10.22 -2.36
C LEU A 399 7.50 9.84 -2.36
N VAL A 400 7.91 8.94 -3.26
CA VAL A 400 9.31 8.52 -3.40
C VAL A 400 10.20 9.70 -3.76
N SER A 401 9.77 10.53 -4.71
CA SER A 401 10.53 11.70 -5.15
C SER A 401 10.76 12.72 -4.03
N GLY A 402 9.74 12.94 -3.19
CA GLY A 402 9.84 13.85 -2.06
C GLY A 402 10.60 13.25 -0.86
N LEU A 403 10.41 11.97 -0.54
CA LEU A 403 10.77 11.45 0.79
C LEU A 403 11.84 10.39 0.80
N LEU A 404 12.05 9.61 -0.27
CA LEU A 404 12.95 8.45 -0.20
C LEU A 404 14.37 8.84 0.22
N ALA A 405 14.95 9.82 -0.47
CA ALA A 405 16.29 10.30 -0.17
C ALA A 405 16.37 10.98 1.22
N PRO A 406 15.52 11.99 1.55
CA PRO A 406 15.56 12.61 2.88
C PRO A 406 15.35 11.64 4.04
N VAL A 407 14.51 10.61 3.87
CA VAL A 407 14.26 9.65 4.94
C VAL A 407 15.42 8.67 5.11
N ILE A 408 15.88 8.03 4.04
CA ILE A 408 16.94 7.03 4.13
C ILE A 408 18.27 7.66 4.47
N ILE A 409 18.64 8.76 3.81
CA ILE A 409 19.88 9.46 4.10
C ILE A 409 19.82 10.10 5.50
N GLY A 410 18.68 10.69 5.89
CA GLY A 410 18.50 11.26 7.22
C GLY A 410 18.54 10.24 8.37
N LEU A 411 18.34 8.95 8.08
CA LEU A 411 18.46 7.88 9.06
C LEU A 411 19.92 7.46 9.31
N PHE A 412 20.84 7.69 8.36
CA PHE A 412 22.21 7.20 8.45
C PHE A 412 23.28 8.31 8.43
N TRP A 413 22.98 9.48 7.87
CA TRP A 413 23.92 10.59 7.78
C TRP A 413 23.76 11.61 8.91
N LYS A 414 24.72 11.59 9.83
CA LYS A 414 24.76 12.42 11.03
C LYS A 414 24.84 13.93 10.85
N ASP A 415 25.42 14.36 9.73
CA ASP A 415 25.74 15.75 9.48
C ASP A 415 24.78 16.38 8.46
N VAL A 416 23.60 15.77 8.27
CA VAL A 416 22.60 16.27 7.31
C VAL A 416 22.10 17.66 7.73
N SER A 417 21.99 18.58 6.77
CA SER A 417 21.48 19.93 7.00
C SER A 417 19.97 19.92 7.14
N ARG A 418 19.49 20.67 8.13
CA ARG A 418 18.07 20.87 8.37
C ARG A 418 17.39 21.53 7.17
N THR A 419 17.94 22.65 6.73
CA THR A 419 17.41 23.42 5.61
C THR A 419 17.49 22.63 4.32
N ALA A 420 18.63 22.00 4.02
CA ALA A 420 18.79 21.17 2.83
C ALA A 420 17.77 20.03 2.76
N GLY A 421 17.47 19.39 3.91
CA GLY A 421 16.43 18.38 4.02
C GLY A 421 15.05 18.86 3.57
N VAL A 422 14.59 19.99 4.10
CA VAL A 422 13.29 20.56 3.73
C VAL A 422 13.25 20.95 2.25
N TRP A 423 14.32 21.56 1.73
CA TRP A 423 14.40 21.92 0.31
C TRP A 423 14.42 20.69 -0.60
N ALA A 424 15.13 19.63 -0.22
CA ALA A 424 15.17 18.39 -0.99
C ALA A 424 13.78 17.75 -1.11
N MET A 425 13.02 17.73 0.00
CA MET A 425 11.67 17.19 0.01
C MET A 425 10.74 17.95 -0.93
N TRP A 426 10.79 19.29 -0.90
CA TRP A 426 10.00 20.11 -1.80
C TRP A 426 10.47 20.03 -3.25
N ALA A 427 11.78 20.10 -3.49
CA ALA A 427 12.35 20.06 -4.84
C ALA A 427 11.97 18.76 -5.55
N GLY A 428 12.12 17.60 -4.86
CA GLY A 428 11.74 16.32 -5.43
C GLY A 428 10.25 16.19 -5.71
N LEU A 429 9.40 16.60 -4.75
CA LEU A 429 7.94 16.55 -4.92
C LEU A 429 7.46 17.48 -6.05
N VAL A 430 7.85 18.75 -6.03
CA VAL A 430 7.42 19.75 -7.01
C VAL A 430 7.91 19.40 -8.41
N ALA A 431 9.15 18.90 -8.53
CA ALA A 431 9.66 18.49 -9.83
C ALA A 431 8.89 17.28 -10.39
N ALA A 432 8.60 16.26 -9.56
CA ALA A 432 7.82 15.11 -10.02
C ALA A 432 6.38 15.50 -10.40
N VAL A 433 5.70 16.30 -9.58
CA VAL A 433 4.34 16.79 -9.89
C VAL A 433 4.35 17.65 -11.14
N GLY A 434 5.27 18.61 -11.25
CA GLY A 434 5.41 19.47 -12.43
C GLY A 434 5.67 18.66 -13.69
N TRP A 435 6.56 17.66 -13.63
CA TRP A 435 6.86 16.78 -14.76
C TRP A 435 5.65 15.96 -15.20
N GLN A 436 4.86 15.45 -14.25
CA GLN A 436 3.62 14.74 -14.55
C GLN A 436 2.57 15.65 -15.20
N LEU A 437 2.40 16.88 -14.69
CA LEU A 437 1.44 17.85 -15.22
C LEU A 437 1.80 18.37 -16.60
N LEU A 438 3.09 18.42 -16.94
CA LEU A 438 3.58 18.76 -18.28
C LEU A 438 3.41 17.60 -19.29
N GLY A 439 2.82 16.48 -18.89
CA GLY A 439 2.62 15.32 -19.76
C GLY A 439 3.88 14.49 -19.95
N GLN A 440 4.79 14.46 -18.96
CA GLN A 440 6.04 13.72 -19.00
C GLN A 440 6.89 14.06 -20.24
N PRO A 441 7.39 15.30 -20.36
CA PRO A 441 8.24 15.68 -21.49
C PRO A 441 9.40 14.68 -21.62
N LEU A 442 9.83 14.40 -22.85
CA LEU A 442 10.85 13.37 -23.17
C LEU A 442 10.43 11.91 -22.86
N GLY A 443 9.19 11.65 -22.43
CA GLY A 443 8.69 10.32 -22.11
C GLY A 443 9.28 9.70 -20.84
N TRP A 444 9.92 10.50 -19.99
CA TRP A 444 10.53 10.02 -18.75
C TRP A 444 9.51 10.01 -17.61
N HIS A 445 9.50 8.90 -16.87
CA HIS A 445 8.68 8.79 -15.69
C HIS A 445 9.07 9.84 -14.61
N PRO A 446 8.12 10.51 -13.94
CA PRO A 446 8.40 11.61 -13.01
C PRO A 446 9.40 11.29 -11.89
N VAL A 447 9.45 10.03 -11.46
CA VAL A 447 10.37 9.55 -10.42
C VAL A 447 11.85 9.76 -10.81
N PHE A 448 12.18 9.68 -12.11
CA PHE A 448 13.54 9.90 -12.62
C PHE A 448 13.94 11.37 -12.70
N VAL A 449 13.02 12.29 -12.43
CA VAL A 449 13.30 13.73 -12.34
C VAL A 449 13.28 14.17 -10.88
N GLY A 450 12.24 13.81 -10.15
CA GLY A 450 12.05 14.23 -8.77
C GLY A 450 13.08 13.62 -7.81
N LEU A 451 13.29 12.30 -7.86
CA LEU A 451 14.20 11.64 -6.91
C LEU A 451 15.66 12.10 -7.06
N PRO A 452 16.26 12.16 -8.26
CA PRO A 452 17.62 12.67 -8.41
C PRO A 452 17.77 14.11 -7.96
N LEU A 453 16.79 14.98 -8.24
CA LEU A 453 16.82 16.37 -7.78
C LEU A 453 16.79 16.45 -6.25
N SER A 454 15.96 15.64 -5.59
CA SER A 454 15.93 15.53 -4.12
C SER A 454 17.28 15.11 -3.56
N ILE A 455 17.92 14.10 -4.16
CA ILE A 455 19.26 13.64 -3.75
C ILE A 455 20.30 14.75 -3.90
N VAL A 456 20.34 15.43 -5.06
CA VAL A 456 21.31 16.50 -5.33
C VAL A 456 21.14 17.66 -4.36
N VAL A 457 19.91 18.11 -4.12
CA VAL A 457 19.63 19.19 -3.18
C VAL A 457 19.99 18.80 -1.74
N LEU A 458 19.69 17.57 -1.33
CA LEU A 458 20.00 17.09 0.01
C LEU A 458 21.50 16.99 0.25
N VAL A 459 22.21 16.32 -0.65
CA VAL A 459 23.65 16.05 -0.53
C VAL A 459 24.44 17.33 -0.72
N GLY A 460 24.20 18.05 -1.82
CA GLY A 460 24.86 19.32 -2.08
C GLY A 460 24.57 20.36 -1.00
N GLY A 461 23.30 20.49 -0.60
CA GLY A 461 22.91 21.40 0.47
C GLY A 461 23.51 21.05 1.82
N SER A 462 23.61 19.77 2.19
CA SER A 462 24.20 19.35 3.47
C SER A 462 25.71 19.51 3.54
N LEU A 463 26.40 19.46 2.40
CA LEU A 463 27.83 19.75 2.34
C LEU A 463 28.13 21.25 2.44
N LEU A 464 27.21 22.10 1.97
CA LEU A 464 27.38 23.55 1.94
C LEU A 464 26.84 24.24 3.21
N LEU A 465 25.69 23.79 3.71
CA LEU A 465 24.99 24.38 4.86
C LEU A 465 25.35 23.61 6.14
N ARG A 466 25.73 24.33 7.21
CA ARG A 466 26.11 23.74 8.50
C ARG A 466 25.02 23.87 9.58
N ASP A 467 23.76 24.06 9.19
CA ASP A 467 22.64 24.23 10.10
C ASP A 467 22.11 22.87 10.60
N ARG A 468 22.69 22.41 11.72
CA ARG A 468 22.37 21.12 12.35
C ARG A 468 21.40 21.29 13.51
N THR A 469 20.53 20.31 13.72
CA THR A 469 19.66 20.23 14.90
C THR A 469 20.40 19.61 16.08
N ARG A 470 20.36 20.27 17.26
CA ARG A 470 20.95 19.75 18.51
C ARG A 470 20.45 18.36 18.91
N GLU A 471 19.20 18.02 18.57
CA GLU A 471 18.60 16.71 18.85
C GLU A 471 19.19 15.59 17.98
N THR A 472 19.55 15.88 16.73
CA THR A 472 20.16 14.94 15.80
C THR A 472 21.55 14.52 16.29
N GLU A 473 22.35 15.46 16.79
CA GLU A 473 23.67 15.15 17.38
C GLU A 473 23.58 14.30 18.66
N SER A 474 22.56 14.52 19.50
CA SER A 474 22.36 13.74 20.74
C SER A 474 21.94 12.29 20.45
N TRP A 475 21.09 12.09 19.44
CA TRP A 475 20.68 10.77 19.00
C TRP A 475 21.82 9.98 18.35
N TYR A 476 22.58 10.58 17.41
CA TYR A 476 23.68 9.87 16.73
C TYR A 476 24.79 9.41 17.69
N ARG A 477 25.05 10.17 18.77
CA ARG A 477 26.01 9.75 19.80
C ARG A 477 25.57 8.47 20.52
N HIS A 478 24.27 8.25 20.68
CA HIS A 478 23.73 7.01 21.24
C HIS A 478 23.58 5.91 20.19
N SER A 479 23.31 6.26 18.91
CA SER A 479 23.17 5.25 17.84
C SER A 479 24.50 4.59 17.46
N LYS A 480 25.65 5.25 17.70
CA LYS A 480 26.97 4.65 17.50
C LYS A 480 27.19 3.45 18.42
N THR A 481 26.86 3.60 19.71
CA THR A 481 26.79 2.50 20.68
C THR A 481 25.85 1.38 20.22
N ILE A 482 24.77 1.72 19.52
CA ILE A 482 23.80 0.75 18.98
C ILE A 482 24.30 0.05 17.72
N THR A 483 25.11 0.71 16.88
CA THR A 483 25.69 0.07 15.69
C THR A 483 26.74 -0.96 16.11
N ASP A 484 27.48 -0.63 17.18
CA ASP A 484 28.40 -1.53 17.86
C ASP A 484 27.63 -2.68 18.57
N GLU A 485 26.51 -2.41 19.26
CA GLU A 485 25.62 -3.45 19.84
C GLU A 485 24.95 -4.33 18.78
N ILE A 486 24.57 -3.80 17.61
CA ILE A 486 23.98 -4.59 16.51
C ILE A 486 25.05 -5.47 15.86
N ALA A 487 26.29 -4.99 15.76
CA ALA A 487 27.42 -5.82 15.36
C ALA A 487 27.69 -6.92 16.39
N GLU A 488 27.62 -6.63 17.68
CA GLU A 488 27.78 -7.61 18.77
C GLU A 488 26.60 -8.62 18.85
N GLU A 489 25.35 -8.18 18.71
CA GLU A 489 24.18 -9.08 18.65
C GLU A 489 24.19 -9.94 17.39
N ALA A 490 24.65 -9.42 16.24
CA ALA A 490 24.78 -10.21 15.02
C ALA A 490 25.85 -11.31 15.15
N ILE A 491 26.90 -11.08 15.93
CA ILE A 491 27.94 -12.07 16.26
C ILE A 491 27.43 -13.08 17.30
N ALA A 492 26.50 -12.72 18.17
CA ALA A 492 25.94 -13.61 19.20
C ALA A 492 24.91 -14.64 18.67
N TYR A 493 24.56 -14.58 17.38
CA TYR A 493 23.66 -15.53 16.71
C TYR A 493 24.37 -16.42 15.66
N GLU A 494 25.70 -16.34 15.54
CA GLU A 494 26.56 -17.41 15.00
C GLU A 494 27.03 -18.32 16.14
#